data_AF-A0A7Z9W2I7-F1
#
_entry.id   AF-A0A7Z9W2I7-F1
#
_cell.length_a   1.000
_cell.length_b   1.000
_cell.length_c   1.000
_cell.angle_alpha   90.00
_cell.angle_beta   90.00
_cell.angle_gamma   90.00
#
_symmetry.space_group_name_H-M   'P 1'
#
loop_
_entity.id
_entity.type
_entity.pdbx_description
1 polymer ?
#
loop_
_entity_poly.entity_id
_entity_poly.type
_entity_poly.pdbx_seq_one_letter_code
_entity_poly.pdbx_strand_id
1 'polypeptide(L)'
;MTASPEALGIEFYRDIVRAALCEDLGQGDRTTEATIATGQRARGELRTKEWCVLAGLDIALEVFRQVEPAVLVVNKKSDSQECKAGDLVVALEGNAKALLKAERTALNFLQRLTGIATAARRYVKAAASRTTILDTRKTTPMFRALEKYAVR
;
A
#
# COMPACT_ATOMS: atom_id res chain seq x y z
N MET A 1 -3.63 21.90 13.54
CA MET A 1 -4.73 21.18 12.88
C MET A 1 -4.30 20.90 11.45
N THR A 2 -3.53 19.85 11.21
CA THR A 2 -3.10 19.49 9.85
C THR A 2 -4.27 18.80 9.18
N ALA A 3 -4.79 19.43 8.12
CA ALA A 3 -5.77 18.81 7.23
C ALA A 3 -5.29 17.41 6.87
N SER A 4 -6.19 16.43 6.91
CA SER A 4 -5.90 15.10 6.37
C SER A 4 -5.42 15.30 4.93
N PRO A 5 -4.25 14.77 4.53
CA PRO A 5 -3.77 14.96 3.17
C PRO A 5 -4.86 14.48 2.22
N GLU A 6 -5.21 15.33 1.26
CA GLU A 6 -6.20 15.01 0.24
C GLU A 6 -5.76 13.73 -0.48
N ALA A 7 -6.69 12.77 -0.61
CA ALA A 7 -6.40 11.47 -1.19
C ALA A 7 -5.81 11.64 -2.60
N LEU A 8 -4.77 10.89 -2.92
CA LEU A 8 -4.19 10.91 -4.27
C LEU A 8 -5.23 10.34 -5.26
N GLY A 9 -5.48 11.06 -6.35
CA GLY A 9 -6.39 10.60 -7.40
C GLY A 9 -5.93 9.29 -8.03
N ILE A 10 -6.88 8.41 -8.38
CA ILE A 10 -6.61 7.08 -8.94
C ILE A 10 -5.79 7.14 -10.23
N GLU A 11 -5.95 8.19 -11.01
CA GLU A 11 -5.22 8.46 -12.25
C GLU A 11 -3.70 8.52 -12.05
N PHE A 12 -3.22 8.81 -10.85
CA PHE A 12 -1.77 8.89 -10.58
C PHE A 12 -1.11 7.54 -10.35
N TYR A 13 -1.87 6.49 -10.00
CA TYR A 13 -1.30 5.20 -9.62
C TYR A 13 -1.91 4.00 -10.37
N ARG A 14 -3.07 4.15 -11.02
CA ARG A 14 -3.76 3.02 -11.69
C ARG A 14 -2.87 2.27 -12.68
N ASP A 15 -2.17 3.01 -13.55
CA ASP A 15 -1.32 2.39 -14.58
C ASP A 15 0.02 1.92 -14.04
N ILE A 16 0.53 2.56 -12.97
CA ILE A 16 1.72 2.08 -12.24
C ILE A 16 1.43 0.74 -11.56
N VAL A 17 0.26 0.62 -10.92
CA VAL A 17 -0.22 -0.63 -10.32
C VAL A 17 -0.38 -1.70 -11.37
N ARG A 18 -1.00 -1.38 -12.52
CA ARG A 18 -1.15 -2.31 -13.63
C ARG A 18 0.19 -2.82 -14.13
N ALA A 19 1.15 -1.92 -14.34
CA ALA A 19 2.49 -2.28 -14.80
C ALA A 19 3.21 -3.20 -13.78
N ALA A 20 3.11 -2.90 -12.49
CA ALA A 20 3.69 -3.73 -11.43
C ALA A 20 3.03 -5.12 -11.36
N LEU A 21 1.71 -5.21 -11.52
CA LEU A 21 1.03 -6.51 -11.62
C LEU A 21 1.47 -7.30 -12.85
N CYS A 22 1.66 -6.65 -13.99
CA CYS A 22 2.19 -7.32 -15.19
C CYS A 22 3.63 -7.82 -14.99
N GLU A 23 4.47 -7.05 -14.30
CA GLU A 23 5.84 -7.45 -13.92
C GLU A 23 5.83 -8.69 -13.03
N ASP A 24 5.03 -8.66 -11.95
CA ASP A 24 5.01 -9.71 -10.91
C ASP A 24 4.31 -10.98 -11.41
N LEU A 25 3.18 -10.84 -12.11
CA LEU A 25 2.39 -11.98 -12.53
C LEU A 25 2.82 -12.54 -13.88
N GLY A 26 3.40 -11.78 -14.80
CA GLY A 26 3.95 -12.24 -16.09
C GLY A 26 3.23 -13.44 -16.73
N GLN A 27 3.76 -14.65 -16.49
CA GLN A 27 3.28 -15.93 -17.04
C GLN A 27 2.25 -16.69 -16.15
N GLY A 28 1.72 -16.04 -15.13
CA GLY A 28 0.87 -16.60 -14.08
C GLY A 28 1.63 -16.94 -12.80
N ASP A 29 0.86 -17.29 -11.76
CA ASP A 29 1.39 -17.75 -10.46
C ASP A 29 1.11 -19.24 -10.33
N ARG A 30 2.08 -20.04 -10.78
CA ARG A 30 1.97 -21.51 -10.83
C ARG A 30 1.82 -22.12 -9.45
N THR A 31 2.45 -21.54 -8.44
CA THR A 31 2.38 -22.05 -7.06
C THR A 31 0.98 -21.92 -6.52
N THR A 32 0.38 -20.73 -6.63
CA THR A 32 -1.00 -20.49 -6.20
C THR A 32 -1.98 -21.32 -7.03
N GLU A 33 -1.73 -21.47 -8.33
CA GLU A 33 -2.59 -22.27 -9.21
C GLU A 33 -2.60 -23.76 -8.85
N ALA A 34 -1.43 -24.31 -8.49
CA ALA A 34 -1.26 -25.72 -8.15
C ALA A 34 -1.69 -26.06 -6.71
N THR A 35 -1.60 -25.11 -5.77
CA THR A 35 -1.78 -25.40 -4.33
C THR A 35 -3.14 -25.00 -3.77
N ILE A 36 -3.88 -24.12 -4.46
CA ILE A 36 -5.16 -23.60 -3.97
C ILE A 36 -6.30 -24.15 -4.81
N ALA A 37 -7.39 -24.56 -4.16
CA ALA A 37 -8.56 -25.07 -4.87
C ALA A 37 -9.28 -23.95 -5.64
N THR A 38 -9.85 -24.29 -6.80
CA THR A 38 -10.67 -23.35 -7.58
C THR A 38 -11.92 -22.94 -6.78
N GLY A 39 -12.21 -21.64 -6.75
CA GLY A 39 -13.37 -21.11 -6.03
C GLY A 39 -13.19 -20.99 -4.50
N GLN A 40 -12.05 -21.42 -3.95
CA GLN A 40 -11.77 -21.28 -2.52
C GLN A 40 -11.82 -19.81 -2.10
N ARG A 41 -12.57 -19.52 -1.03
CA ARG A 41 -12.63 -18.20 -0.39
C ARG A 41 -11.63 -18.15 0.76
N ALA A 42 -11.03 -16.98 0.97
CA ALA A 42 -10.14 -16.74 2.09
C ALA A 42 -10.28 -15.31 2.63
N ARG A 43 -9.77 -15.14 3.85
CA ARG A 43 -9.57 -13.84 4.49
C ARG A 43 -8.08 -13.60 4.66
N GLY A 44 -7.59 -12.48 4.14
CA GLY A 44 -6.22 -12.01 4.29
C GLY A 44 -6.14 -10.81 5.23
N GLU A 45 -5.09 -10.71 6.02
CA GLU A 45 -4.85 -9.59 6.92
C GLU A 45 -3.44 -9.04 6.74
N LEU A 46 -3.33 -7.75 6.45
CA LEU A 46 -2.05 -7.06 6.43
C LEU A 46 -1.82 -6.42 7.80
N ARG A 47 -0.68 -6.76 8.41
CA ARG A 47 -0.29 -6.29 9.74
C ARG A 47 1.09 -5.66 9.72
N THR A 48 1.27 -4.62 10.51
CA THR A 48 2.58 -3.97 10.69
C THR A 48 3.52 -4.86 11.50
N LYS A 49 4.80 -4.86 11.13
CA LYS A 49 5.84 -5.61 11.87
C LYS A 49 6.73 -4.72 12.74
N GLU A 50 6.59 -3.41 12.63
CA GLU A 50 7.34 -2.42 13.39
C GLU A 50 6.51 -1.13 13.53
N TRP A 51 7.03 -0.15 14.26
CA TRP A 51 6.41 1.18 14.33
C TRP A 51 6.53 1.91 12.99
N CYS A 52 5.43 2.44 12.49
CA CYS A 52 5.41 3.18 11.23
C CYS A 52 4.28 4.22 11.17
N VAL A 53 4.35 5.11 10.18
CA VAL A 53 3.25 5.98 9.75
C VAL A 53 2.72 5.45 8.44
N LEU A 54 1.45 5.04 8.41
CA LEU A 54 0.85 4.45 7.21
C LEU A 54 0.73 5.45 6.07
N ALA A 55 1.07 5.02 4.87
CA ALA A 55 0.79 5.74 3.64
C ALA A 55 0.66 4.75 2.47
N GLY A 56 -0.26 5.05 1.55
CA GLY A 56 -0.47 4.31 0.31
C GLY A 56 -1.49 3.20 0.42
N LEU A 57 -2.39 3.20 1.41
CA LEU A 57 -3.33 2.10 1.58
C LEU A 57 -4.30 1.97 0.40
N ASP A 58 -4.80 3.07 -0.15
CA ASP A 58 -5.70 3.02 -1.31
C ASP A 58 -4.99 2.53 -2.58
N ILE A 59 -3.67 2.77 -2.70
CA ILE A 59 -2.82 2.24 -3.79
C ILE A 59 -2.66 0.73 -3.64
N ALA A 60 -2.42 0.24 -2.41
CA ALA A 60 -2.35 -1.19 -2.14
C ALA A 60 -3.70 -1.88 -2.40
N LEU A 61 -4.82 -1.24 -2.04
CA LEU A 61 -6.16 -1.74 -2.31
C LEU A 61 -6.48 -1.78 -3.82
N GLU A 62 -5.94 -0.85 -4.61
CA GLU A 62 -6.08 -0.88 -6.06
C GLU A 62 -5.44 -2.13 -6.68
N VAL A 63 -4.31 -2.60 -6.13
CA VAL A 63 -3.71 -3.87 -6.57
C VAL A 63 -4.70 -5.02 -6.43
N PHE A 64 -5.34 -5.15 -5.26
CA PHE A 64 -6.34 -6.19 -5.03
C PHE A 64 -7.55 -6.04 -5.96
N ARG A 65 -8.03 -4.81 -6.20
CA ARG A 65 -9.19 -4.56 -7.09
C ARG A 65 -8.90 -4.87 -8.55
N GLN A 66 -7.67 -4.64 -9.02
CA GLN A 66 -7.29 -4.99 -10.39
C GLN A 66 -7.16 -6.50 -10.60
N VAL A 67 -6.80 -7.26 -9.57
CA VAL A 67 -6.75 -8.73 -9.63
C VAL A 67 -8.12 -9.37 -9.41
N GLU A 68 -8.92 -8.83 -8.48
CA GLU A 68 -10.26 -9.32 -8.14
C GLU A 68 -11.20 -8.15 -7.82
N PRO A 69 -12.02 -7.71 -8.79
CA PRO A 69 -12.95 -6.60 -8.61
C PRO A 69 -13.98 -6.82 -7.49
N ALA A 70 -14.31 -8.07 -7.15
CA ALA A 70 -15.26 -8.42 -6.09
C ALA A 70 -14.61 -8.60 -4.71
N VAL A 71 -13.35 -8.18 -4.53
CA VAL A 71 -12.66 -8.22 -3.23
C VAL A 71 -13.37 -7.31 -2.23
N LEU A 72 -13.66 -7.83 -1.04
CA LEU A 72 -14.30 -7.10 0.04
C LEU A 72 -13.26 -6.56 1.01
N VAL A 73 -13.30 -5.27 1.29
CA VAL A 73 -12.53 -4.65 2.39
C VAL A 73 -13.38 -4.71 3.65
N VAL A 74 -13.04 -5.59 4.58
CA VAL A 74 -13.80 -5.81 5.82
C VAL A 74 -13.44 -4.79 6.89
N ASN A 75 -12.16 -4.41 6.96
CA ASN A 75 -11.65 -3.40 7.88
C ASN A 75 -10.43 -2.72 7.27
N LYS A 76 -10.25 -1.43 7.49
CA LYS A 76 -9.06 -0.70 7.08
C LYS A 76 -8.73 0.45 8.02
N LYS A 77 -7.44 0.67 8.27
CA LYS A 77 -6.90 1.91 8.84
C LYS A 77 -6.94 3.03 7.82
N SER A 78 -6.54 4.22 8.24
CA SER A 78 -6.37 5.39 7.35
C SER A 78 -4.89 5.74 7.22
N ASP A 79 -4.54 6.33 6.08
CA ASP A 79 -3.22 6.92 5.90
C ASP A 79 -2.97 8.03 6.94
N SER A 80 -1.70 8.35 7.17
CA SER A 80 -1.19 9.24 8.22
C SER A 80 -1.36 8.74 9.67
N GLN A 81 -1.99 7.57 9.89
CA GLN A 81 -2.07 6.97 11.21
C GLN A 81 -0.72 6.35 11.64
N GLU A 82 -0.31 6.60 12.88
CA GLU A 82 0.79 5.85 13.51
C GLU A 82 0.32 4.44 13.89
N CYS A 83 1.14 3.44 13.61
CA CYS A 83 0.89 2.05 13.94
C CYS A 83 2.05 1.46 14.75
N LYS A 84 1.74 0.51 15.63
CA LYS A 84 2.73 -0.30 16.36
C LYS A 84 2.88 -1.67 15.71
N ALA A 85 3.89 -2.44 16.09
CA ALA A 85 4.00 -3.83 15.63
C ALA A 85 2.76 -4.65 16.02
N GLY A 86 2.24 -5.43 15.09
CA GLY A 86 1.05 -6.29 15.26
C GLY A 86 -0.28 -5.63 14.89
N ASP A 87 -0.33 -4.31 14.71
CA ASP A 87 -1.55 -3.59 14.34
C ASP A 87 -2.11 -4.09 13.01
N LEU A 88 -3.43 -4.31 12.97
CA LEU A 88 -4.16 -4.61 11.74
C LEU A 88 -4.26 -3.34 10.88
N VAL A 89 -3.73 -3.40 9.66
CA VAL A 89 -3.82 -2.32 8.67
C VAL A 89 -5.06 -2.48 7.81
N VAL A 90 -5.26 -3.68 7.26
CA VAL A 90 -6.42 -3.99 6.42
C VAL A 90 -6.75 -5.47 6.50
N ALA A 91 -8.04 -5.78 6.50
CA ALA A 91 -8.58 -7.12 6.35
C ALA A 91 -9.41 -7.20 5.06
N LEU A 92 -9.13 -8.23 4.26
CA LEU A 92 -9.70 -8.45 2.93
C LEU A 92 -10.33 -9.84 2.85
N GLU A 93 -11.46 -9.96 2.15
CA GLU A 93 -12.11 -11.24 1.87
C GLU A 93 -12.38 -11.40 0.38
N GLY A 94 -12.05 -12.56 -0.17
CA GLY A 94 -12.04 -12.74 -1.62
C GLY A 94 -11.76 -14.17 -2.06
N ASN A 95 -11.57 -14.33 -3.37
CA ASN A 95 -10.99 -15.54 -3.94
C ASN A 95 -9.56 -15.72 -3.41
N ALA A 96 -9.25 -16.89 -2.85
CA ALA A 96 -7.97 -17.16 -2.22
C ALA A 96 -6.79 -17.02 -3.20
N LYS A 97 -6.94 -17.47 -4.45
CA LYS A 97 -5.92 -17.31 -5.48
C LYS A 97 -5.66 -15.85 -5.79
N ALA A 98 -6.71 -15.06 -5.93
CA ALA A 98 -6.59 -13.63 -6.22
C ALA A 98 -5.91 -12.86 -5.09
N LEU A 99 -6.26 -13.16 -3.83
CA LEU A 99 -5.63 -12.53 -2.67
C LEU A 99 -4.12 -12.81 -2.63
N LEU A 100 -3.70 -14.05 -2.88
CA LEU A 100 -2.28 -14.43 -2.91
C LEU A 100 -1.53 -13.80 -4.08
N LYS A 101 -2.12 -13.81 -5.28
CA LYS A 101 -1.53 -13.18 -6.49
C LYS A 101 -1.30 -11.69 -6.32
N ALA A 102 -2.18 -10.99 -5.60
CA ALA A 102 -2.06 -9.55 -5.36
C ALA A 102 -1.12 -9.18 -4.20
N GLU A 103 -0.85 -10.11 -3.28
CA GLU A 103 -0.24 -9.83 -1.98
C GLU A 103 1.11 -9.11 -2.10
N ARG A 104 2.03 -9.67 -2.89
CA ARG A 104 3.41 -9.17 -2.96
C ARG A 104 3.44 -7.76 -3.55
N THR A 105 2.78 -7.57 -4.68
CA THR A 105 2.69 -6.25 -5.33
C THR A 105 2.03 -5.22 -4.40
N ALA A 106 0.93 -5.56 -3.72
CA ALA A 106 0.27 -4.66 -2.77
C ALA A 106 1.18 -4.27 -1.59
N LEU A 107 1.87 -5.26 -1.01
CA LEU A 107 2.81 -5.03 0.08
C LEU A 107 3.99 -4.16 -0.36
N ASN A 108 4.50 -4.33 -1.57
CA ASN A 108 5.63 -3.54 -2.09
C ASN A 108 5.28 -2.04 -2.15
N PHE A 109 4.10 -1.68 -2.65
CA PHE A 109 3.63 -0.29 -2.63
C PHE A 109 3.44 0.22 -1.21
N LEU A 110 2.70 -0.52 -0.37
CA LEU A 110 2.38 -0.10 0.99
C LEU A 110 3.65 0.10 1.83
N GLN A 111 4.60 -0.83 1.77
CA GLN A 111 5.86 -0.77 2.51
C GLN A 111 6.72 0.41 2.05
N ARG A 112 6.85 0.64 0.74
CA ARG A 112 7.63 1.76 0.21
C ARG A 112 7.09 3.11 0.72
N LEU A 113 5.79 3.32 0.57
CA LEU A 113 5.16 4.60 0.88
C LEU A 113 5.09 4.82 2.40
N THR A 114 4.76 3.78 3.16
CA THR A 114 4.84 3.79 4.64
C THR A 114 6.26 4.08 5.12
N GLY A 115 7.29 3.53 4.46
CA GLY A 115 8.70 3.81 4.78
C GLY A 115 9.04 5.29 4.59
N ILE A 116 8.59 5.90 3.49
CA ILE A 116 8.78 7.33 3.21
C ILE A 116 8.06 8.20 4.25
N ALA A 117 6.78 7.93 4.52
CA ALA A 117 6.00 8.66 5.52
C ALA A 117 6.61 8.56 6.92
N THR A 118 7.09 7.37 7.28
CA THR A 118 7.77 7.11 8.56
C THR A 118 9.07 7.90 8.67
N ALA A 119 9.88 7.93 7.59
CA ALA A 119 11.11 8.73 7.56
C ALA A 119 10.81 10.24 7.66
N ALA A 120 9.83 10.74 6.90
CA ALA A 120 9.39 12.14 6.97
C ALA A 120 8.94 12.51 8.39
N ARG A 121 8.14 11.66 9.04
CA ARG A 121 7.71 11.87 10.43
C ARG A 121 8.89 11.95 11.40
N ARG A 122 9.94 11.14 11.22
CA ARG A 122 11.15 11.20 12.06
C ARG A 122 11.87 12.54 11.91
N TYR A 123 12.00 13.08 10.69
CA TYR A 123 12.58 14.41 10.47
C TYR A 123 11.74 15.53 11.10
N VAL A 124 10.41 15.49 10.94
CA VAL A 124 9.51 16.47 11.56
C VAL A 124 9.61 16.44 13.08
N LYS A 125 9.67 15.24 13.69
CA LYS A 125 9.88 15.08 15.14
C LYS A 125 11.24 15.64 15.58
N ALA A 126 12.32 15.35 14.84
CA ALA A 126 13.66 15.85 15.15
C ALA A 126 13.76 17.39 15.05
N ALA A 127 13.02 18.02 14.14
CA ALA A 127 12.92 19.46 14.01
C ALA A 127 12.01 20.13 15.07
N ALA A 128 11.43 19.35 15.99
CA ALA A 128 10.47 19.80 16.99
C ALA A 128 9.31 20.62 16.40
N SER A 129 8.94 20.34 15.15
CA SER A 129 7.92 21.08 14.39
C SER A 129 8.14 22.60 14.31
N ARG A 130 9.39 23.07 14.49
CA ARG A 130 9.74 24.51 14.39
C ARG A 130 9.94 24.99 12.96
N THR A 131 10.13 24.07 12.03
CA THR A 131 10.30 24.34 10.61
C THR A 131 9.56 23.30 9.78
N THR A 132 9.25 23.66 8.54
CA THR A 132 8.61 22.77 7.58
C THR A 132 9.67 21.93 6.87
N ILE A 133 9.49 20.62 6.90
CA ILE A 133 10.33 19.69 6.13
C ILE A 133 9.75 19.59 4.71
N LEU A 134 10.59 19.79 3.70
CA LEU A 134 10.20 19.75 2.29
C LEU A 134 10.83 18.56 1.57
N ASP A 135 10.11 18.05 0.58
CA ASP A 135 10.62 17.04 -0.37
C ASP A 135 11.50 17.66 -1.46
N THR A 136 11.96 16.84 -2.43
CA THR A 136 12.71 17.33 -3.58
C THR A 136 12.26 16.64 -4.88
N ARG A 137 12.94 16.92 -6.00
CA ARG A 137 12.77 16.20 -7.27
C ARG A 137 13.60 14.91 -7.37
N LYS A 138 14.41 14.59 -6.36
CA LYS A 138 15.23 13.37 -6.26
C LYS A 138 14.37 12.19 -5.81
N THR A 139 13.46 11.81 -6.70
CA THR A 139 12.46 10.75 -6.51
C THR A 139 12.79 9.56 -7.38
N THR A 140 12.30 8.37 -7.04
CA THR A 140 12.43 7.22 -7.94
C THR A 140 11.66 7.50 -9.25
N PRO A 141 12.24 7.16 -10.42
CA PRO A 141 11.56 7.32 -11.71
C PRO A 141 10.16 6.69 -11.68
N MET A 142 9.20 7.32 -12.35
CA MET A 142 7.77 6.95 -12.36
C MET A 142 7.01 7.09 -11.02
N PHE A 143 7.70 7.15 -9.88
CA PHE A 143 7.07 7.12 -8.56
C PHE A 143 6.86 8.50 -7.92
N ARG A 144 7.27 9.59 -8.58
CA ARG A 144 7.27 10.94 -8.00
C ARG A 144 5.94 11.33 -7.34
N ALA A 145 4.80 11.09 -7.99
CA ALA A 145 3.49 11.46 -7.43
C ALA A 145 3.20 10.71 -6.12
N LEU A 146 3.47 9.40 -6.09
CA LEU A 146 3.25 8.54 -4.94
C LEU A 146 4.21 8.88 -3.79
N GLU A 147 5.48 9.15 -4.09
CA GLU A 147 6.47 9.51 -3.06
C GLU A 147 6.19 10.88 -2.45
N LYS A 148 5.81 11.86 -3.27
CA LYS A 148 5.38 13.18 -2.77
C LYS A 148 4.12 13.08 -1.93
N TYR A 149 3.18 12.23 -2.34
CA TYR A 149 1.99 11.92 -1.54
C TYR A 149 2.39 11.37 -0.16
N ALA A 150 3.32 10.41 -0.10
CA ALA A 150 3.74 9.80 1.16
C ALA A 150 4.50 10.76 2.11
N VAL A 151 5.09 11.85 1.60
CA VAL A 151 5.76 12.86 2.45
C VAL A 151 4.76 13.81 3.15
N ARG A 152 3.55 13.95 2.61
CA ARG A 152 2.55 14.93 3.08
C ARG A 152 1.92 14.59 4.42
#